data_AF-A0A3Z0CC93-F1
#
_entry.id   AF-A0A3Z0CC93-F1
#
_cell.length_a   1.000
_cell.length_b   1.000
_cell.length_c   1.000
_cell.angle_alpha   90.00
_cell.angle_beta   90.00
_cell.angle_gamma   90.00
#
_symmetry.space_group_name_H-M   'P 1'
#
loop_
_entity.id
_entity.type
_entity.pdbx_description
1 polymer ?
#
loop_
_entity_poly.entity_id
_entity_poly.type
_entity_poly.pdbx_seq_one_letter_code
_entity_poly.pdbx_strand_id
1 'polypeptide(L)'
;MTTITREQQKQILIDTANHVINRDNTSPYSENLRELARIALASLEAEPIGAFHIADQQVGGTSDYIKDGEWPIDNGVIEVYAAPPAPVVDADPVVFTDERNLHHIARGRETSLIWGKQNQEVGDIPLYRHAQPVPVVPDEMATSDDMNLYQKSFAQGYNACRNAMLNGGKS
;
A
#
# COMPACT_ATOMS: atom_id res chain seq x y z
N MET A 1 -9.50 8.06 32.25
CA MET A 1 -8.91 7.40 31.07
C MET A 1 -9.05 8.38 29.92
N THR A 2 -7.95 9.01 29.48
CA THR A 2 -7.99 10.01 28.41
C THR A 2 -8.00 9.29 27.06
N THR A 3 -9.14 9.34 26.38
CA THR A 3 -9.29 8.77 25.03
C THR A 3 -8.70 9.74 24.02
N ILE A 4 -7.75 9.27 23.21
CA ILE A 4 -7.16 10.06 22.13
C ILE A 4 -8.13 10.11 20.94
N THR A 5 -8.30 11.29 20.32
CA THR A 5 -9.12 11.41 19.11
C THR A 5 -8.36 10.91 17.87
N ARG A 6 -9.07 10.52 16.81
CA ARG A 6 -8.43 10.11 15.54
C ARG A 6 -7.54 11.20 14.95
N GLU A 7 -7.97 12.46 15.03
CA GLU A 7 -7.17 13.61 14.58
C GLU A 7 -5.89 13.77 15.43
N GLN A 8 -6.00 13.62 16.75
CA GLN A 8 -4.83 13.65 17.63
C GLN A 8 -3.87 12.50 17.34
N GLN A 9 -4.40 11.30 17.09
CA GLN A 9 -3.60 10.14 16.69
C GLN A 9 -2.89 10.39 15.35
N LYS A 10 -3.59 10.93 14.35
CA LYS A 10 -3.02 11.29 13.05
C LYS A 10 -1.89 12.30 13.20
N GLN A 11 -2.12 13.36 13.97
CA GLN A 11 -1.11 14.40 14.18
C GLN A 11 0.14 13.85 14.87
N ILE A 12 -0.01 13.00 15.88
CA ILE A 12 1.13 12.36 16.56
C ILE A 12 1.95 11.53 15.58
N LEU A 13 1.31 10.79 14.69
CA LEU A 13 2.01 9.97 13.69
C LEU A 13 2.79 10.86 12.70
N ILE A 14 2.19 11.96 12.23
CA ILE A 14 2.84 12.93 11.35
C ILE A 14 4.05 13.56 12.04
N ASP A 15 3.89 14.04 13.28
CA ASP A 15 4.95 14.69 14.04
C ASP A 15 6.12 13.72 14.30
N THR A 16 5.78 12.47 14.62
CA THR A 16 6.77 11.41 14.85
C THR A 16 7.53 11.07 13.56
N ALA A 17 6.84 10.93 12.43
CA ALA A 17 7.46 10.67 11.13
C ALA A 17 8.43 11.81 10.75
N ASN A 18 7.98 13.06 10.85
CA ASN A 18 8.82 14.23 10.58
C ASN A 18 10.02 14.32 11.52
N HIS A 19 9.87 13.96 12.79
CA HIS A 19 10.99 13.91 13.73
C HIS A 19 12.03 12.87 13.30
N VAL A 20 11.61 11.66 12.92
CA VAL A 20 12.50 10.60 12.44
C VAL A 20 13.21 11.02 11.14
N ILE A 21 12.49 11.65 10.21
CA ILE A 21 13.02 12.14 8.92
C ILE A 21 14.08 13.22 9.11
N ASN A 22 14.05 14.01 10.18
CA ASN A 22 14.96 15.13 10.41
C ASN A 22 16.05 14.85 11.47
N ARG A 23 15.98 13.71 12.18
CA ARG A 23 16.95 13.36 13.23
C ARG A 23 18.35 13.15 12.66
N ASP A 24 19.42 13.30 13.44
CA ASP A 24 20.77 12.93 13.02
C ASP A 24 20.95 11.43 12.77
N ASN A 25 21.93 11.09 11.93
CA ASN A 25 22.35 9.71 11.68
C ASN A 25 23.13 9.14 12.87
N THR A 26 22.40 8.65 13.86
CA THR A 26 22.94 8.02 15.07
C THR A 26 23.23 6.53 14.91
N SER A 27 22.87 5.94 13.77
CA SER A 27 22.95 4.51 13.50
C SER A 27 23.06 4.24 11.99
N PRO A 28 23.70 3.14 11.56
CA PRO A 28 23.67 2.72 10.16
C PRO A 28 22.26 2.43 9.62
N TYR A 29 21.26 2.22 10.49
CA TYR A 29 19.85 2.04 10.08
C TYR A 29 19.05 3.34 10.05
N SER A 30 19.66 4.49 10.33
CA SER A 30 18.93 5.76 10.35
C SER A 30 18.25 6.04 9.02
N GLU A 31 18.89 5.73 7.87
CA GLU A 31 18.24 5.90 6.56
C GLU A 31 17.04 4.97 6.36
N ASN A 32 17.12 3.70 6.80
CA ASN A 32 15.96 2.80 6.74
C ASN A 32 14.78 3.32 7.56
N LEU A 33 15.06 3.92 8.72
CA LEU A 33 14.04 4.54 9.57
C LEU A 33 13.45 5.80 8.93
N ARG A 34 14.28 6.62 8.26
CA ARG A 34 13.79 7.78 7.49
C ARG A 34 12.90 7.32 6.34
N GLU A 35 13.29 6.27 5.63
CA GLU A 35 12.52 5.77 4.50
C GLU A 35 11.16 5.21 4.93
N LEU A 36 11.14 4.45 6.03
CA LEU A 36 9.89 3.99 6.63
C LEU A 36 9.00 5.17 7.05
N ALA A 37 9.59 6.21 7.64
CA ALA A 37 8.85 7.41 8.04
C ALA A 37 8.30 8.19 6.83
N ARG A 38 9.04 8.27 5.71
CA ARG A 38 8.55 8.89 4.46
C ARG A 38 7.35 8.14 3.89
N ILE A 39 7.38 6.80 3.91
CA ILE A 39 6.26 5.98 3.41
C ILE A 39 5.04 6.10 4.31
N ALA A 40 5.23 6.08 5.63
CA ALA A 40 4.16 6.31 6.58
C ALA A 40 3.51 7.70 6.36
N LEU A 41 4.34 8.73 6.14
CA LEU A 41 3.85 10.09 5.87
C LEU A 41 3.07 10.13 4.54
N ALA A 42 3.64 9.58 3.46
CA ALA A 42 2.96 9.52 2.16
C ALA A 42 1.64 8.74 2.21
N SER A 43 1.53 7.71 3.05
CA SER A 43 0.29 6.96 3.25
C SER A 43 -0.76 7.75 4.06
N LEU A 44 -0.32 8.60 5.01
CA LEU A 44 -1.21 9.44 5.81
C LEU A 44 -1.72 10.68 5.07
N GLU A 45 -0.95 11.13 4.07
CA GLU A 45 -1.24 12.28 3.21
C GLU A 45 -1.87 11.88 1.87
N ALA A 46 -1.97 10.58 1.57
CA ALA A 46 -2.62 10.11 0.36
C ALA A 46 -4.07 10.60 0.30
N GLU A 47 -4.44 11.20 -0.82
CA GLU A 47 -5.83 11.56 -1.10
C GLU A 47 -6.54 10.41 -1.82
N PRO A 48 -7.81 10.14 -1.50
CA PRO A 48 -8.58 9.16 -2.23
C PRO A 48 -8.86 9.64 -3.66
N ILE A 49 -8.80 8.71 -4.60
CA ILE A 49 -9.13 8.95 -6.01
C ILE A 49 -10.64 8.95 -6.29
N GLY A 50 -11.45 8.49 -5.34
CA GLY A 50 -12.89 8.44 -5.45
C GLY A 50 -13.55 7.85 -4.20
N ALA A 51 -14.87 7.77 -4.17
CA ALA A 51 -15.61 7.19 -3.06
C ALA A 51 -16.86 6.41 -3.53
N PHE A 52 -17.19 5.34 -2.82
CA PHE A 52 -18.43 4.59 -2.95
C PHE A 52 -19.38 4.91 -1.79
N HIS A 53 -20.66 5.10 -2.08
CA HIS A 53 -21.70 5.26 -1.05
C HIS A 53 -22.37 3.92 -0.79
N ILE A 54 -22.49 3.50 0.46
CA ILE A 54 -23.24 2.32 0.87
C ILE A 54 -24.54 2.78 1.54
N ALA A 55 -25.67 2.33 1.00
CA ALA A 55 -27.00 2.51 1.57
C ALA A 55 -27.76 1.19 1.46
N ASP A 56 -28.38 0.75 2.55
CA ASP A 56 -29.13 -0.50 2.68
C ASP A 56 -28.32 -1.73 2.26
N GLN A 57 -27.02 -1.75 2.63
CA GLN A 57 -26.02 -2.74 2.21
C GLN A 57 -25.81 -2.83 0.68
N GLN A 58 -26.23 -1.82 -0.07
CA GLN A 58 -26.01 -1.69 -1.51
C GLN A 58 -25.10 -0.50 -1.82
N VAL A 59 -24.31 -0.58 -2.89
CA VAL A 59 -23.52 0.56 -3.35
C VAL A 59 -24.40 1.50 -4.18
N GLY A 60 -24.66 2.69 -3.68
CA GLY A 60 -25.37 3.75 -4.39
C GLY A 60 -24.52 4.29 -5.54
N GLY A 61 -24.78 3.80 -6.75
CA GLY A 61 -24.14 4.29 -7.98
C GLY A 61 -23.76 3.25 -9.02
N THR A 62 -24.00 1.94 -8.79
CA THR A 62 -23.63 0.89 -9.75
C THR A 62 -24.84 0.10 -10.21
N SER A 63 -25.07 0.01 -11.53
CA SER A 63 -26.07 -0.87 -12.12
C SER A 63 -25.57 -2.33 -12.19
N ASP A 64 -26.44 -3.25 -11.79
CA ASP A 64 -26.57 -4.66 -12.18
C ASP A 64 -25.51 -5.73 -11.80
N TYR A 65 -24.32 -5.42 -11.29
CA TYR A 65 -23.28 -6.46 -11.08
C TYR A 65 -22.68 -6.63 -9.69
N ILE A 66 -23.19 -5.92 -8.67
CA ILE A 66 -22.78 -6.18 -7.29
C ILE A 66 -23.71 -7.24 -6.70
N LYS A 67 -23.15 -8.38 -6.25
CA LYS A 67 -23.93 -9.37 -5.51
C LYS A 67 -24.56 -8.68 -4.30
N ASP A 68 -25.88 -8.79 -4.18
CA ASP A 68 -26.57 -8.56 -2.91
C ASP A 68 -25.89 -9.42 -1.84
N GLY A 69 -25.24 -8.77 -0.89
CA GLY A 69 -24.43 -9.45 0.12
C GLY A 69 -24.36 -8.61 1.38
N GLU A 70 -24.33 -9.28 2.53
CA GLU A 70 -24.09 -8.66 3.82
C GLU A 70 -22.67 -8.09 3.85
N TRP A 71 -22.55 -6.83 3.42
CA TRP A 71 -21.30 -6.11 3.61
C TRP A 71 -21.05 -5.97 5.12
N PRO A 72 -19.82 -6.15 5.61
CA PRO A 72 -19.49 -6.09 7.04
C PRO A 72 -19.57 -4.67 7.63
N ILE A 73 -20.24 -3.75 6.94
CA ILE A 73 -20.31 -2.31 7.24
C ILE A 73 -21.73 -1.83 6.98
N ASP A 74 -22.31 -1.20 8.00
CA ASP A 74 -23.53 -0.40 7.89
C ASP A 74 -23.34 0.76 6.91
N ASN A 75 -24.44 1.38 6.49
CA ASN A 75 -24.48 2.52 5.56
C ASN A 75 -23.36 3.55 5.82
N GLY A 76 -22.65 3.97 4.77
CA GLY A 76 -21.45 4.82 4.91
C GLY A 76 -20.75 5.15 3.59
N VAL A 77 -19.61 5.84 3.67
CA VAL A 77 -18.78 6.20 2.49
C VAL A 77 -17.46 5.44 2.57
N ILE A 78 -17.08 4.74 1.49
CA ILE A 78 -15.78 4.09 1.35
C ILE A 78 -14.93 4.88 0.38
N GLU A 79 -13.80 5.39 0.86
CA GLU A 79 -12.78 6.05 0.05
C GLU A 79 -11.92 5.01 -0.69
N VAL A 80 -11.63 5.27 -1.98
CA VAL A 80 -10.82 4.44 -2.86
C VAL A 80 -9.52 5.15 -3.15
N TYR A 81 -8.40 4.45 -3.08
CA TYR A 81 -7.06 5.01 -3.26
C TYR A 81 -6.37 4.36 -4.46
N ALA A 82 -5.52 5.11 -5.18
CA ALA A 82 -4.67 4.52 -6.22
C ALA A 82 -3.64 3.57 -5.58
N ALA A 83 -3.35 2.46 -6.25
CA ALA A 83 -2.25 1.59 -5.85
C ALA A 83 -0.92 2.37 -6.02
N PRO A 84 -0.04 2.41 -5.01
CA PRO A 84 1.24 3.09 -5.15
C PRO A 84 2.15 2.36 -6.17
N PRO A 85 3.09 3.07 -6.80
CA PRO A 85 3.86 2.61 -7.96
C PRO A 85 4.85 1.44 -7.72
N ALA A 86 4.86 0.81 -6.54
CA ALA A 86 5.61 -0.40 -6.28
C ALA A 86 4.78 -1.40 -5.44
N PRO A 87 4.62 -2.67 -5.85
CA PRO A 87 3.69 -3.62 -5.22
C PRO A 87 4.32 -4.45 -4.09
N VAL A 88 3.84 -4.36 -2.84
CA VAL A 88 4.09 -5.41 -1.81
C VAL A 88 3.08 -6.53 -1.98
N VAL A 89 3.65 -7.71 -2.22
CA VAL A 89 3.27 -9.05 -1.75
C VAL A 89 1.80 -9.23 -1.28
N ASP A 90 1.08 -10.02 -2.07
CA ASP A 90 -0.13 -10.79 -1.76
C ASP A 90 -1.37 -10.06 -1.22
N ALA A 91 -1.74 -8.93 -1.83
CA ALA A 91 -3.15 -8.54 -1.81
C ALA A 91 -3.88 -9.16 -3.01
N ASP A 92 -4.99 -9.85 -2.76
CA ASP A 92 -5.87 -10.29 -3.84
C ASP A 92 -6.54 -9.04 -4.46
N PRO A 93 -6.39 -8.81 -5.77
CA PRO A 93 -7.09 -7.74 -6.45
C PRO A 93 -8.60 -7.95 -6.38
N VAL A 94 -9.34 -6.86 -6.16
CA VAL A 94 -10.79 -6.91 -5.99
C VAL A 94 -11.47 -7.05 -7.35
N VAL A 95 -10.97 -6.31 -8.35
CA VAL A 95 -11.45 -6.29 -9.74
C VAL A 95 -10.30 -5.91 -10.69
N PHE A 96 -10.54 -6.06 -11.99
CA PHE A 96 -9.61 -5.74 -13.08
C PHE A 96 -10.25 -4.75 -14.07
N THR A 97 -9.41 -4.04 -14.83
CA THR A 97 -9.82 -3.12 -15.90
C THR A 97 -8.73 -3.02 -16.97
N ASP A 98 -8.98 -2.32 -18.08
CA ASP A 98 -7.96 -2.01 -19.08
C ASP A 98 -7.47 -0.55 -18.95
N GLU A 99 -6.39 -0.21 -19.66
CA GLU A 99 -5.78 1.12 -19.59
C GLU A 99 -6.70 2.25 -20.08
N ARG A 100 -7.58 1.96 -21.06
CA ARG A 100 -8.53 2.95 -21.59
C ARG A 100 -9.61 3.28 -20.56
N ASN A 101 -10.16 2.25 -19.94
CA ASN A 101 -11.18 2.37 -18.90
C ASN A 101 -10.58 2.97 -17.63
N LEU A 102 -9.34 2.63 -17.25
CA LEU A 102 -8.65 3.28 -16.15
C LEU A 102 -8.53 4.80 -16.36
N HIS A 103 -8.20 5.24 -17.57
CA HIS A 103 -8.14 6.67 -17.90
C HIS A 103 -9.50 7.36 -17.81
N HIS A 104 -10.59 6.63 -18.09
CA HIS A 104 -11.95 7.15 -17.92
C HIS A 104 -12.35 7.23 -16.45
N ILE A 105 -11.99 6.23 -15.63
CA ILE A 105 -12.19 6.22 -14.17
C ILE A 105 -11.45 7.40 -13.54
N ALA A 106 -10.17 7.60 -13.89
CA ALA A 106 -9.35 8.70 -13.39
C ALA A 106 -9.90 10.10 -13.73
N ARG A 107 -10.76 10.19 -14.76
CA ARG A 107 -11.45 11.43 -15.16
C ARG A 107 -12.87 11.55 -14.60
N GLY A 108 -13.27 10.66 -13.69
CA GLY A 108 -14.59 10.66 -13.06
C GLY A 108 -15.73 10.25 -13.98
N ARG A 109 -15.48 9.45 -15.02
CA ARG A 109 -16.57 8.92 -15.86
C ARG A 109 -17.24 7.72 -15.19
N GLU A 110 -18.56 7.83 -15.07
CA GLU A 110 -19.43 6.83 -14.43
C GLU A 110 -19.59 5.53 -15.25
N THR A 111 -19.19 5.52 -16.53
CA THR A 111 -19.48 4.41 -17.48
C THR A 111 -18.27 3.53 -17.82
N SER A 112 -17.27 3.49 -16.95
CA SER A 112 -16.04 2.72 -17.21
C SER A 112 -16.19 1.25 -16.82
N LEU A 113 -15.62 0.34 -17.61
CA LEU A 113 -15.73 -1.10 -17.40
C LEU A 113 -14.73 -1.61 -16.36
N ILE A 114 -15.22 -2.46 -15.45
CA ILE A 114 -14.43 -3.27 -14.52
C ILE A 114 -14.97 -4.71 -14.52
N TRP A 115 -14.13 -5.70 -14.25
CA TRP A 115 -14.54 -7.10 -14.26
C TRP A 115 -13.86 -7.93 -13.16
N GLY A 116 -14.49 -9.06 -12.83
CA GLY A 116 -13.96 -10.03 -11.87
C GLY A 116 -12.84 -10.89 -12.45
N LYS A 117 -12.08 -11.53 -11.56
CA LYS A 117 -10.92 -12.39 -11.88
C LYS A 117 -11.18 -13.43 -12.97
N GLN A 118 -12.40 -13.96 -13.06
CA GLN A 118 -12.78 -14.96 -14.06
C GLN A 118 -12.79 -14.44 -15.51
N ASN A 119 -12.88 -13.12 -15.70
CA ASN A 119 -12.88 -12.47 -17.01
C ASN A 119 -11.56 -11.74 -17.29
N GLN A 120 -10.53 -11.96 -16.46
CA GLN A 120 -9.24 -11.32 -16.60
C GLN A 120 -8.52 -11.83 -17.86
N GLU A 121 -7.96 -10.90 -18.62
CA GLU A 121 -7.06 -11.14 -19.72
C GLU A 121 -5.62 -10.69 -19.40
N VAL A 122 -4.67 -11.17 -20.20
CA VAL A 122 -3.27 -10.77 -20.08
C VAL A 122 -3.14 -9.30 -20.49
N GLY A 123 -2.67 -8.47 -19.56
CA GLY A 123 -2.52 -7.02 -19.76
C GLY A 123 -3.51 -6.18 -18.96
N ASP A 124 -4.47 -6.82 -18.28
CA ASP A 124 -5.41 -6.12 -17.41
C ASP A 124 -4.73 -5.54 -16.16
N ILE A 125 -5.24 -4.39 -15.74
CA ILE A 125 -4.79 -3.63 -14.59
C ILE A 125 -5.60 -4.04 -13.36
N PRO A 126 -4.95 -4.58 -12.31
CA PRO A 126 -5.62 -4.92 -11.06
C PRO A 126 -5.95 -3.67 -10.22
N LEU A 127 -7.14 -3.66 -9.61
CA LEU A 127 -7.58 -2.62 -8.67
C LEU A 127 -7.73 -3.20 -7.25
N TYR A 128 -7.27 -2.45 -6.26
CA TYR A 128 -7.18 -2.89 -4.86
C TYR A 128 -8.03 -2.04 -3.92
N ARG A 129 -8.43 -2.63 -2.80
CA ARG A 129 -9.27 -2.00 -1.77
C ARG A 129 -8.54 -0.98 -0.91
N HIS A 130 -7.23 -1.14 -0.77
CA HIS A 130 -6.37 -0.29 0.04
C HIS A 130 -5.10 0.02 -0.73
N ALA A 131 -4.46 1.15 -0.41
CA ALA A 131 -3.11 1.42 -0.88
C ALA A 131 -2.20 0.27 -0.42
N GLN A 132 -1.52 -0.37 -1.37
CA GLN A 132 -0.58 -1.42 -1.03
C GLN A 132 0.61 -0.80 -0.29
N PRO A 133 1.15 -1.44 0.76
CA PRO A 133 2.43 -1.01 1.30
C PRO A 133 3.45 -0.97 0.17
N VAL A 134 4.32 0.03 0.13
CA VAL A 134 5.45 0.08 -0.82
C VAL A 134 6.50 -0.92 -0.34
N PRO A 135 7.03 -1.82 -1.19
CA PRO A 135 8.07 -2.74 -0.76
C PRO A 135 9.34 -1.94 -0.63
N VAL A 136 9.71 -1.67 0.60
CA VAL A 136 11.09 -1.33 0.90
C VAL A 136 11.83 -2.65 1.05
N VAL A 137 12.12 -3.30 -0.08
CA VAL A 137 13.23 -4.25 -0.08
C VAL A 137 14.47 -3.38 -0.05
N PRO A 138 15.18 -3.26 1.09
CA PRO A 138 16.29 -2.35 1.14
C PRO A 138 17.46 -2.95 0.35
N ASP A 139 18.39 -2.08 -0.06
CA ASP A 139 19.46 -2.46 -0.98
C ASP A 139 20.35 -3.57 -0.43
N GLU A 140 20.96 -4.33 -1.34
CA GLU A 140 21.93 -5.37 -0.95
C GLU A 140 23.11 -4.74 -0.21
N MET A 141 23.48 -5.30 0.93
CA MET A 141 24.67 -4.85 1.64
C MET A 141 25.93 -5.32 0.92
N ALA A 142 26.76 -4.36 0.52
CA ALA A 142 28.06 -4.64 -0.07
C ALA A 142 28.96 -5.38 0.93
N THR A 143 29.63 -6.44 0.45
CA THR A 143 30.69 -7.13 1.19
C THR A 143 32.06 -6.70 0.68
N SER A 144 33.01 -6.44 1.60
CA SER A 144 34.38 -6.02 1.31
C SER A 144 35.36 -6.81 2.18
N ASP A 145 36.57 -7.00 1.68
CA ASP A 145 37.64 -7.72 2.36
C ASP A 145 38.11 -7.00 3.64
N ASP A 146 38.01 -5.67 3.67
CA ASP A 146 38.40 -4.81 4.80
C ASP A 146 37.46 -4.93 6.01
N MET A 147 36.33 -5.61 5.88
CA MET A 147 35.38 -5.78 6.97
C MET A 147 35.80 -6.84 7.99
N ASN A 148 35.49 -6.57 9.26
CA ASN A 148 35.68 -7.54 10.32
C ASN A 148 34.65 -8.69 10.24
N LEU A 149 34.92 -9.76 10.99
CA LEU A 149 34.10 -10.99 10.95
C LEU A 149 32.62 -10.73 11.31
N TYR A 150 32.35 -9.82 12.23
CA TYR A 150 30.98 -9.47 12.64
C TYR A 150 30.23 -8.73 11.53
N GLN A 151 30.89 -7.76 10.88
CA GLN A 151 30.31 -7.00 9.76
C GLN A 151 30.00 -7.91 8.56
N LYS A 152 30.90 -8.84 8.24
CA LYS A 152 30.70 -9.85 7.18
C LYS A 152 29.52 -10.76 7.50
N SER A 153 29.45 -11.28 8.72
CA SER A 153 28.35 -12.14 9.18
C SER A 153 27.00 -11.42 9.15
N PHE A 154 26.97 -10.14 9.53
CA PHE A 154 25.76 -9.32 9.48
C PHE A 154 25.27 -9.10 8.05
N ALA A 155 26.17 -8.67 7.13
CA ALA A 155 25.82 -8.46 5.73
C ALA A 155 25.30 -9.75 5.06
N GLN A 156 25.90 -10.90 5.38
CA GLN A 156 25.45 -12.21 4.89
C GLN A 156 24.04 -12.56 5.39
N GLY A 157 23.79 -12.43 6.70
CA GLY A 157 22.47 -12.70 7.28
C GLY A 157 21.40 -11.75 6.74
N TYR A 158 21.74 -10.47 6.59
CA TYR A 158 20.88 -9.45 6.00
C TYR A 158 20.52 -9.78 4.54
N ASN A 159 21.52 -10.09 3.70
CA ASN A 159 21.31 -10.42 2.29
C ASN A 159 20.54 -11.75 2.11
N ALA A 160 20.72 -12.71 3.03
CA ALA A 160 19.94 -13.95 3.05
C ALA A 160 18.45 -13.68 3.35
N CYS A 161 18.15 -12.87 4.36
CA CYS A 161 16.77 -12.45 4.66
C CYS A 161 16.15 -11.63 3.51
N ARG A 162 16.92 -10.71 2.92
CA ARG A 162 16.52 -9.97 1.72
C ARG A 162 16.16 -10.89 0.56
N ASN A 163 16.99 -11.89 0.27
CA ASN A 163 16.72 -12.88 -0.78
C ASN A 163 15.50 -13.74 -0.48
N ALA A 164 15.26 -14.08 0.79
CA ALA A 164 14.05 -14.78 1.21
C ALA A 164 12.81 -13.91 1.01
N MET A 165 12.86 -12.61 1.31
CA MET A 165 11.74 -11.68 1.04
C MET A 165 11.47 -11.51 -0.46
N LEU A 166 12.51 -11.49 -1.29
CA LEU A 166 12.38 -11.38 -2.75
C LEU A 166 11.88 -12.68 -3.43
N ASN A 167 12.16 -13.85 -2.85
CA ASN A 167 11.85 -15.15 -3.46
C ASN A 167 10.81 -15.98 -2.71
N GLY A 168 10.35 -15.55 -1.54
CA GLY A 168 9.51 -16.32 -0.62
C GLY A 168 8.06 -16.55 -1.07
N GLY A 169 7.63 -15.92 -2.17
CA GLY A 169 6.31 -16.14 -2.79
C GLY A 169 6.28 -17.16 -3.93
N LYS A 170 7.40 -17.87 -4.20
CA LYS A 170 7.45 -18.94 -5.20
C LYS A 170 7.25 -20.30 -4.53
N SER A 171 6.01 -20.63 -4.18
CA SER A 171 5.58 -22.00 -3.86
C SER A 171 4.24 -22.30 -4.49
#